data_AF-A0A1R2B7D4-F1
#
_entry.id   AF-A0A1R2B7D4-F1
#
_cell.length_a   1.000
_cell.length_b   1.000
_cell.length_c   1.000
_cell.angle_alpha   90.00
_cell.angle_beta   90.00
_cell.angle_gamma   90.00
#
_symmetry.space_group_name_H-M   'P 1'
#
loop_
_entity.id
_entity.type
_entity.pdbx_description
1 polymer ?
#
loop_
_entity_poly.entity_id
_entity_poly.type
_entity_poly.pdbx_seq_one_letter_code
_entity_poly.pdbx_strand_id
1 'polypeptide(L)'
;MGCWCCKGEAQEYYQPLLISRSETIRKFNSTTSTINTSKLSDNFSNNVKLLKDLGEAMKRGIEESQNTSNEFVKSLESIDFHFCRKHLEQLPSVMNELECPGCLMLYNTTECLPLRLSCRHPLCKSCAFSAFSESKKILCPQDSIVTLTDPEDLAIKRRLLSKVEAFEEQLLCSTHFIKHEKFCFDCKIPFCPVCSSEHQGHSFDLIDSSKVTDELNKWGKDLNAYEDKLKETQKKIEVCRNSFIQHEKNLRDETSNHIEKLKQNREKVIKILNEASDEHIQRMESGLNEIIDSMPKKKINQYEDSIKEEIIRTEEMKDSWMDLKIGEKLAKLRQADLKSQKKFDLPNIDPWKTVYNSLQMITDFESLSLVLASVQNNSTTQTP
;
A
#
# COMPACT_ATOMS: atom_id res chain seq x y z
N MET A 1 -10.18 13.53 29.12
CA MET A 1 -8.72 13.78 29.17
C MET A 1 -8.05 12.42 29.16
N GLY A 2 -7.57 11.98 27.98
CA GLY A 2 -7.01 10.65 27.81
C GLY A 2 -5.67 10.49 28.53
N CYS A 3 -5.41 9.29 29.08
CA CYS A 3 -4.15 8.95 29.72
C CYS A 3 -3.02 8.98 28.67
N TRP A 4 -2.15 9.99 28.73
CA TRP A 4 -0.99 10.16 27.85
C TRP A 4 0.10 9.07 27.98
N CYS A 5 -0.11 8.07 28.82
CA CYS A 5 0.95 7.21 29.33
C CYS A 5 1.17 5.92 28.54
N CYS A 6 0.31 5.59 27.57
CA CYS A 6 0.46 4.40 26.72
C CYS A 6 0.89 4.72 25.28
N LYS A 7 1.18 5.99 24.95
CA LYS A 7 1.60 6.41 23.60
C LYS A 7 3.08 6.18 23.30
N GLY A 8 3.87 5.70 24.27
CA GLY A 8 5.34 5.67 24.20
C GLY A 8 5.99 4.46 23.53
N GLU A 9 5.28 3.34 23.35
CA GLU A 9 5.94 2.07 22.93
C GLU A 9 5.38 1.47 21.62
N ALA A 10 4.40 2.10 20.99
CA ALA A 10 3.77 1.60 19.75
C ALA A 10 4.29 2.27 18.47
N GLN A 11 5.46 2.93 18.52
CA GLN A 11 5.92 3.81 17.42
C GLN A 11 6.84 3.14 16.38
N GLU A 12 7.01 1.82 16.42
CA GLU A 12 7.90 1.10 15.47
C GLU A 12 7.21 0.23 14.40
N TYR A 13 5.90 0.07 14.41
CA TYR A 13 5.22 -0.70 13.36
C TYR A 13 4.06 0.10 12.77
N TYR A 14 4.07 0.24 11.45
CA TYR A 14 3.17 1.06 10.62
C TYR A 14 3.56 2.54 10.52
N GLN A 15 4.62 2.81 9.75
CA GLN A 15 4.53 3.98 8.85
C GLN A 15 3.23 3.82 8.05
N PRO A 16 2.30 4.80 8.08
CA PRO A 16 1.27 4.86 7.07
C PRO A 16 1.99 4.76 5.72
N LEU A 17 1.52 3.88 4.84
CA LEU A 17 1.96 3.85 3.46
C LEU A 17 1.62 5.20 2.82
N LEU A 18 2.45 6.21 3.09
CA LEU A 18 2.56 7.48 2.39
C LEU A 18 3.15 7.17 1.02
N ILE A 19 2.43 6.36 0.25
CA ILE A 19 2.68 6.22 -1.17
C ILE A 19 2.22 7.54 -1.75
N SER A 20 3.15 8.22 -2.42
CA SER A 20 2.92 9.36 -3.32
C SER A 20 1.94 8.98 -4.46
N ARG A 21 0.67 8.71 -4.11
CA ARG A 21 -0.39 8.28 -5.05
C ARG A 21 -1.08 9.45 -5.75
N SER A 22 -1.00 10.65 -5.17
CA SER A 22 -1.59 11.86 -5.77
C SER A 22 -0.91 12.21 -7.10
N GLU A 23 0.37 11.91 -7.23
CA GLU A 23 1.17 12.25 -8.41
C GLU A 23 0.90 11.30 -9.59
N THR A 24 0.66 10.01 -9.34
CA THR A 24 0.32 9.02 -10.37
C THR A 24 -1.07 9.25 -10.95
N ILE A 25 -2.06 9.57 -10.11
CA ILE A 25 -3.43 9.90 -10.55
C ILE A 25 -3.45 11.22 -11.32
N ARG A 26 -2.68 12.22 -10.87
CA ARG A 26 -2.55 13.50 -11.58
C ARG A 26 -1.90 13.32 -12.96
N LYS A 27 -0.90 12.42 -13.09
CA LYS A 27 -0.31 12.04 -14.39
C LYS A 27 -1.33 11.35 -15.30
N PHE A 28 -2.09 10.36 -14.81
CA PHE A 28 -3.10 9.65 -15.63
C PHE A 28 -4.16 10.61 -16.20
N ASN A 29 -4.68 11.54 -15.39
CA ASN A 29 -5.67 12.52 -15.82
C ASN A 29 -5.11 13.59 -16.78
N SER A 30 -3.80 13.86 -16.73
CA SER A 30 -3.14 14.76 -17.68
C SER A 30 -2.99 14.16 -19.09
N THR A 31 -2.89 12.83 -19.20
CA THR A 31 -2.73 12.13 -20.48
C THR A 31 -4.04 12.02 -21.26
N THR A 32 -5.19 11.98 -20.59
CA THR A 32 -6.51 11.82 -21.24
C THR A 32 -7.17 13.16 -21.59
N SER A 33 -6.75 14.27 -20.97
CA SER A 33 -7.33 15.60 -21.18
C SER A 33 -6.84 16.32 -22.45
N THR A 34 -5.79 15.82 -23.12
CA THR A 34 -5.19 16.42 -24.32
C THR A 34 -5.70 15.82 -25.64
N ILE A 35 -6.58 14.82 -25.61
CA ILE A 35 -7.08 14.15 -26.81
C ILE A 35 -8.20 14.99 -27.44
N ASN A 36 -7.94 15.59 -28.60
CA ASN A 36 -8.93 16.36 -29.36
C ASN A 36 -9.91 15.42 -30.09
N THR A 37 -11.13 15.28 -29.56
CA THR A 37 -12.15 14.34 -30.04
C THR A 37 -12.88 14.78 -31.32
N SER A 38 -12.69 16.02 -31.78
CA SER A 38 -13.42 16.60 -32.92
C SER A 38 -13.11 15.98 -34.29
N LYS A 39 -12.08 15.13 -34.39
CA LYS A 39 -11.63 14.49 -35.64
C LYS A 39 -11.78 12.96 -35.66
N LEU A 40 -12.44 12.38 -34.65
CA LEU A 40 -12.52 10.93 -34.45
C LEU A 40 -13.92 10.43 -34.80
N SER A 41 -14.04 9.18 -35.27
CA SER A 41 -15.36 8.60 -35.52
C SER A 41 -16.17 8.55 -34.22
N ASP A 42 -17.50 8.62 -34.33
CA ASP A 42 -18.41 8.63 -33.17
C ASP A 42 -18.13 7.49 -32.19
N ASN A 43 -17.74 6.32 -32.72
CA ASN A 43 -17.43 5.14 -31.92
C ASN A 43 -16.14 5.32 -31.08
N PHE A 44 -15.12 5.96 -31.64
CA PHE A 44 -13.89 6.27 -30.89
C PHE A 44 -14.12 7.40 -29.88
N SER A 45 -14.90 8.42 -30.26
CA SER A 45 -15.29 9.51 -29.35
C SER A 45 -16.04 8.98 -28.11
N ASN A 46 -16.96 8.03 -28.30
CA ASN A 46 -17.67 7.36 -27.21
C ASN A 46 -16.73 6.58 -26.29
N ASN A 47 -15.74 5.86 -26.83
CA ASN A 47 -14.76 5.12 -26.03
C ASN A 47 -13.84 6.05 -25.22
N VAL A 48 -13.41 7.18 -25.80
CA VAL A 48 -12.63 8.19 -25.08
C VAL A 48 -13.44 8.80 -23.94
N LYS A 49 -14.73 9.08 -24.17
CA LYS A 49 -15.63 9.57 -23.12
C LYS A 49 -15.77 8.56 -21.98
N LEU A 50 -15.97 7.27 -22.29
CA LEU A 50 -16.07 6.21 -21.29
C LEU A 50 -14.80 6.11 -20.42
N LEU A 51 -13.60 6.24 -21.03
CA LEU A 51 -12.34 6.25 -20.29
C LEU A 51 -12.21 7.46 -19.36
N LYS A 52 -12.69 8.63 -19.81
CA LYS A 52 -12.71 9.85 -18.99
C LYS A 52 -13.66 9.69 -17.81
N ASP A 53 -14.88 9.22 -18.06
CA ASP A 53 -15.89 8.98 -17.03
C ASP A 53 -15.40 7.94 -15.99
N LEU A 54 -14.70 6.89 -16.45
CA LEU A 54 -14.04 5.91 -15.59
C LEU A 54 -12.95 6.55 -14.72
N GLY A 55 -12.08 7.37 -15.31
CA GLY A 55 -11.02 8.08 -14.57
C GLY A 55 -11.58 9.01 -13.48
N GLU A 56 -12.66 9.74 -13.79
CA GLU A 56 -13.36 10.58 -12.82
C GLU A 56 -14.03 9.75 -11.72
N ALA A 57 -14.66 8.63 -12.07
CA ALA A 57 -15.26 7.71 -11.09
C ALA A 57 -14.20 7.11 -10.14
N MET A 58 -13.05 6.67 -10.68
CA MET A 58 -11.94 6.17 -9.87
C MET A 58 -11.39 7.25 -8.92
N LYS A 59 -11.25 8.49 -9.40
CA LYS A 59 -10.81 9.61 -8.58
C LYS A 59 -11.78 9.85 -7.41
N ARG A 60 -13.09 9.93 -7.68
CA ARG A 60 -14.11 10.10 -6.63
C ARG A 60 -14.06 8.96 -5.62
N GLY A 61 -13.99 7.71 -6.08
CA GLY A 61 -13.92 6.54 -5.19
C GLY A 61 -12.68 6.56 -4.29
N ILE A 62 -11.53 7.03 -4.79
CA ILE A 62 -10.31 7.18 -3.98
C ILE A 62 -10.50 8.25 -2.91
N GLU A 63 -11.02 9.43 -3.26
CA GLU A 63 -11.26 10.52 -2.31
C GLU A 63 -12.26 10.09 -1.22
N GLU A 64 -13.35 9.42 -1.61
CA GLU A 64 -14.36 8.89 -0.68
C GLU A 64 -13.77 7.82 0.26
N SER A 65 -12.96 6.91 -0.28
CA SER A 65 -12.28 5.88 0.53
C SER A 65 -11.32 6.48 1.55
N GLN A 66 -10.61 7.56 1.20
CA GLN A 66 -9.69 8.26 2.09
C GLN A 66 -10.45 8.99 3.20
N ASN A 67 -11.54 9.67 2.86
CA ASN A 67 -12.38 10.35 3.85
C ASN A 67 -12.97 9.35 4.86
N THR A 68 -13.54 8.25 4.37
CA THR A 68 -14.11 7.19 5.21
C THR A 68 -13.05 6.55 6.10
N SER A 69 -11.85 6.29 5.57
CA SER A 69 -10.74 5.74 6.35
C SER A 69 -10.29 6.70 7.46
N ASN A 70 -10.22 8.00 7.17
CA ASN A 70 -9.85 9.01 8.16
C ASN A 70 -10.90 9.15 9.26
N GLU A 71 -12.19 9.08 8.92
CA GLU A 71 -13.28 9.05 9.91
C GLU A 71 -13.19 7.82 10.82
N PHE A 72 -12.90 6.65 10.23
CA PHE A 72 -12.70 5.42 10.98
C PHE A 72 -11.49 5.51 11.94
N VAL A 73 -10.35 6.02 11.47
CA VAL A 73 -9.16 6.23 12.31
C VAL A 73 -9.47 7.19 13.47
N LYS A 74 -10.16 8.31 13.20
CA LYS A 74 -10.61 9.22 14.27
C LYS A 74 -11.53 8.52 15.28
N SER A 75 -12.42 7.65 14.80
CA SER A 75 -13.26 6.85 15.69
C SER A 75 -12.43 5.91 16.56
N LEU A 76 -11.36 5.30 16.04
CA LEU A 76 -10.46 4.45 16.83
C LEU A 76 -9.66 5.27 17.86
N GLU A 77 -9.18 6.44 17.47
CA GLU A 77 -8.46 7.36 18.36
C GLU A 77 -9.34 7.91 19.49
N SER A 78 -10.65 7.94 19.28
CA SER A 78 -11.64 8.33 20.29
C SER A 78 -11.96 7.23 21.31
N ILE A 79 -11.46 6.01 21.11
CA ILE A 79 -11.65 4.92 22.08
C ILE A 79 -10.79 5.20 23.31
N ASP A 80 -11.45 5.64 24.39
CA ASP A 80 -10.82 5.85 25.69
C ASP A 80 -10.72 4.54 26.46
N PHE A 81 -9.50 4.16 26.83
CA PHE A 81 -9.24 3.05 27.76
C PHE A 81 -9.08 3.60 29.17
N HIS A 82 -9.96 3.16 30.09
CA HIS A 82 -10.00 3.70 31.46
C HIS A 82 -9.01 3.01 32.42
N PHE A 83 -8.46 1.85 32.04
CA PHE A 83 -7.45 1.14 32.82
C PHE A 83 -6.05 1.53 32.37
N CYS A 84 -5.47 2.57 33.00
CA CYS A 84 -4.08 2.98 32.76
C CYS A 84 -3.20 2.50 33.92
N ARG A 85 -2.15 1.72 33.61
CA ARG A 85 -1.26 1.03 34.57
C ARG A 85 -0.61 1.93 35.64
N LYS A 86 -0.52 3.25 35.39
CA LYS A 86 0.01 4.23 36.35
C LYS A 86 -0.81 4.38 37.64
N HIS A 87 -2.07 3.98 37.66
CA HIS A 87 -2.88 3.98 38.89
C HIS A 87 -2.71 2.71 39.76
N LEU A 88 -1.91 1.75 39.31
CA LEU A 88 -1.53 0.56 40.07
C LEU A 88 -0.12 0.70 40.66
N GLU A 89 0.37 1.94 40.80
CA GLU A 89 1.75 2.23 41.19
C GLU A 89 2.13 1.58 42.52
N GLN A 90 3.39 1.12 42.52
CA GLN A 90 4.04 0.25 43.48
C GLN A 90 3.90 0.76 44.91
N LEU A 91 3.68 -0.19 45.85
CA LEU A 91 3.80 0.07 47.28
C LEU A 91 5.12 0.83 47.53
N PRO A 92 5.08 1.99 48.22
CA PRO A 92 6.30 2.73 48.53
C PRO A 92 7.29 1.86 49.30
N SER A 93 8.54 2.33 49.39
CA SER A 93 9.68 1.73 50.13
C SER A 93 9.42 1.69 51.66
N VAL A 94 8.33 1.04 52.06
CA VAL A 94 7.85 0.79 53.42
C VAL A 94 8.52 -0.45 54.01
N MET A 95 9.18 -1.26 53.17
CA MET A 95 9.75 -2.55 53.55
C MET A 95 10.82 -2.43 54.66
N ASN A 96 11.62 -1.35 54.66
CA ASN A 96 12.72 -1.17 55.62
C ASN A 96 12.25 -1.11 57.09
N GLU A 97 11.01 -0.69 57.37
CA GLU A 97 10.49 -0.64 58.75
C GLU A 97 9.86 -1.97 59.22
N LEU A 98 9.59 -2.86 58.26
CA LEU A 98 8.91 -4.15 58.47
C LEU A 98 9.87 -5.34 58.40
N GLU A 99 11.13 -5.08 58.09
CA GLU A 99 12.21 -6.08 57.99
C GLU A 99 13.07 -6.12 59.25
N CYS A 100 13.64 -7.29 59.51
CA CYS A 100 14.64 -7.47 60.55
C CYS A 100 15.98 -6.83 60.13
N PRO A 101 16.58 -5.93 60.93
CA PRO A 101 17.86 -5.32 60.56
C PRO A 101 19.04 -6.31 60.55
N GLY A 102 18.88 -7.50 61.15
CA GLY A 102 19.91 -8.54 61.17
C GLY A 102 19.93 -9.42 59.92
N CYS A 103 18.77 -9.88 59.46
CA CYS A 103 18.66 -10.80 58.31
C CYS A 103 17.97 -10.20 57.08
N LEU A 104 17.44 -8.97 57.19
CA LEU A 104 16.68 -8.25 56.16
C LEU A 104 15.42 -9.00 55.68
N MET A 105 14.93 -9.95 56.48
CA MET A 105 13.68 -10.67 56.21
C MET A 105 12.51 -9.96 56.88
N LEU A 106 11.35 -9.93 56.22
CA LEU A 106 10.09 -9.43 56.78
C LEU A 106 9.72 -10.18 58.06
N TYR A 107 9.26 -9.44 59.08
CA TYR A 107 8.82 -10.06 60.32
C TYR A 107 7.56 -10.90 60.12
N ASN A 108 7.51 -12.09 60.73
CA ASN A 108 6.35 -12.98 60.65
C ASN A 108 6.14 -13.72 61.98
N THR A 109 5.10 -14.54 62.07
CA THR A 109 4.75 -15.27 63.32
C THR A 109 5.60 -16.52 63.56
N THR A 110 6.40 -16.96 62.59
CA THR A 110 7.11 -18.24 62.60
C THR A 110 8.62 -18.05 62.71
N GLU A 111 9.29 -17.75 61.60
CA GLU A 111 10.75 -17.72 61.46
C GLU A 111 11.36 -16.38 61.86
N CYS A 112 10.66 -15.28 61.58
CA CYS A 112 11.10 -13.91 61.81
C CYS A 112 10.23 -13.23 62.87
N LEU A 113 10.01 -13.87 64.02
CA LEU A 113 9.21 -13.30 65.10
C LEU A 113 9.90 -12.09 65.75
N PRO A 114 9.31 -10.87 65.74
CA PRO A 114 9.98 -9.66 66.23
C PRO A 114 10.01 -9.64 67.76
N LEU A 115 11.19 -9.83 68.34
CA LEU A 115 11.45 -9.67 69.77
C LEU A 115 11.84 -8.24 70.09
N ARG A 116 11.38 -7.74 71.24
CA ARG A 116 11.69 -6.40 71.75
C ARG A 116 12.94 -6.46 72.62
N LEU A 117 14.02 -5.86 72.14
CA LEU A 117 15.25 -5.67 72.92
C LEU A 117 15.07 -4.69 74.09
N SER A 118 16.04 -4.60 75.00
CA SER A 118 16.02 -3.68 76.14
C SER A 118 15.84 -2.20 75.71
N CYS A 119 16.44 -1.84 74.58
CA CYS A 119 16.32 -0.53 73.93
C CYS A 119 15.02 -0.31 73.15
N ARG A 120 14.11 -1.29 73.14
CA ARG A 120 12.79 -1.29 72.46
C ARG A 120 12.83 -1.44 70.94
N HIS A 121 14.02 -1.49 70.34
CA HIS A 121 14.21 -1.87 68.94
C HIS A 121 13.87 -3.34 68.70
N PRO A 122 13.30 -3.69 67.53
CA PRO A 122 12.97 -5.07 67.19
C PRO A 122 14.17 -5.82 66.61
N LEU A 123 14.28 -7.11 66.93
CA LEU A 123 15.18 -8.06 66.26
C LEU A 123 14.45 -9.39 66.13
N CYS A 124 14.58 -10.10 65.01
CA CYS A 124 13.84 -11.35 64.85
C CYS A 124 14.39 -12.44 65.79
N LYS A 125 13.54 -13.37 66.19
CA LYS A 125 13.87 -14.47 67.10
C LYS A 125 15.13 -15.19 66.65
N SER A 126 15.20 -15.59 65.38
CA SER A 126 16.38 -16.28 64.82
C SER A 126 17.67 -15.47 64.99
N CYS A 127 17.69 -14.18 64.63
CA CYS A 127 18.87 -13.32 64.81
C CYS A 127 19.23 -13.09 66.29
N ALA A 128 18.23 -12.94 67.16
CA ALA A 128 18.45 -12.77 68.59
C ALA A 128 19.07 -14.03 69.22
N PHE A 129 18.57 -15.22 68.86
CA PHE A 129 19.10 -16.50 69.31
C PHE A 129 20.53 -16.75 68.84
N SER A 130 20.83 -16.48 67.57
CA SER A 130 22.20 -16.60 67.05
C SER A 130 23.17 -15.69 67.81
N ALA A 131 22.85 -14.40 67.95
CA ALA A 131 23.70 -13.44 68.66
C ALA A 131 23.92 -13.79 70.13
N PHE A 132 22.86 -14.23 70.82
CA PHE A 132 22.92 -14.59 72.23
C PHE A 132 23.68 -15.91 72.47
N SER A 133 23.54 -16.89 71.56
CA SER A 133 24.24 -18.17 71.67
C SER A 133 25.75 -18.01 71.58
N GLU A 134 26.22 -17.11 70.71
CA GLU A 134 27.64 -16.85 70.50
C GLU A 134 28.30 -16.07 71.63
N SER A 135 27.63 -15.05 72.17
CA SER A 135 28.27 -14.05 73.03
C SER A 135 27.60 -13.83 74.39
N LYS A 136 26.50 -14.54 74.67
CA LYS A 136 25.64 -14.36 75.86
C LYS A 136 25.13 -12.92 76.05
N LYS A 137 25.10 -12.15 74.96
CA LYS A 137 24.59 -10.79 74.87
C LYS A 137 24.07 -10.54 73.46
N ILE A 138 23.08 -9.67 73.32
CA ILE A 138 22.56 -9.23 72.02
C ILE A 138 22.90 -7.75 71.87
N LEU A 139 23.65 -7.41 70.83
CA LEU A 139 23.89 -6.01 70.45
C LEU A 139 22.76 -5.57 69.51
N CYS A 140 22.07 -4.48 69.84
CA CYS A 140 21.07 -3.94 68.93
C CYS A 140 21.73 -3.38 67.66
N PRO A 141 21.33 -3.81 66.44
CA PRO A 141 21.90 -3.29 65.20
C PRO A 141 21.61 -1.81 64.95
N GLN A 142 20.64 -1.21 65.65
CA GLN A 142 20.19 0.16 65.41
C GLN A 142 20.88 1.18 66.32
N ASP A 143 21.08 0.86 67.61
CA ASP A 143 21.64 1.79 68.59
C ASP A 143 22.82 1.22 69.41
N SER A 144 23.24 -0.02 69.11
CA SER A 144 24.32 -0.72 69.80
C SER A 144 24.11 -0.91 71.31
N ILE A 145 22.89 -0.76 71.82
CA ILE A 145 22.57 -1.04 73.23
C ILE A 145 22.54 -2.57 73.44
N VAL A 146 23.14 -3.00 74.55
CA VAL A 146 23.26 -4.41 74.90
C VAL A 146 22.02 -4.91 75.63
N THR A 147 21.51 -6.05 75.20
CA THR A 147 20.49 -6.85 75.92
C THR A 147 21.13 -8.12 76.46
N LEU A 148 21.04 -8.35 77.77
CA LEU A 148 21.59 -9.53 78.46
C LEU A 148 20.53 -10.60 78.77
N THR A 149 19.25 -10.28 78.53
CA THR A 149 18.12 -11.19 78.73
C THR A 149 18.12 -12.27 77.64
N ASP A 150 17.80 -13.50 78.03
CA ASP A 150 17.65 -14.60 77.09
C ASP A 150 16.55 -14.28 76.07
N PRO A 151 16.77 -14.52 74.76
CA PRO A 151 15.74 -14.39 73.73
C PRO A 151 14.39 -15.03 74.05
N GLU A 152 14.34 -16.12 74.83
CA GLU A 152 13.07 -16.77 75.25
C GLU A 152 12.22 -15.88 76.15
N ASP A 153 12.86 -15.04 76.97
CA ASP A 153 12.20 -14.15 77.93
C ASP A 153 11.85 -12.78 77.32
N LEU A 154 12.27 -12.51 76.09
CA LEU A 154 11.99 -11.24 75.42
C LEU A 154 10.54 -11.15 74.95
N ALA A 155 9.92 -10.00 75.21
CA ALA A 155 8.54 -9.76 74.78
C ALA A 155 8.44 -9.61 73.25
N ILE A 156 7.43 -10.25 72.65
CA ILE A 156 7.11 -10.13 71.23
C ILE A 156 6.52 -8.73 70.94
N LYS A 157 7.03 -8.04 69.91
CA LYS A 157 6.52 -6.75 69.46
C LYS A 157 5.28 -6.92 68.57
N ARG A 158 4.15 -7.30 69.18
CA ARG A 158 2.88 -7.60 68.46
C ARG A 158 2.41 -6.49 67.50
N ARG A 159 2.61 -5.22 67.86
CA ARG A 159 2.25 -4.09 66.97
C ARG A 159 2.97 -4.11 65.62
N LEU A 160 4.19 -4.66 65.56
CA LEU A 160 4.94 -4.78 64.31
C LEU A 160 4.37 -5.88 63.43
N LEU A 161 3.98 -7.01 64.03
CA LEU A 161 3.28 -8.09 63.32
C LEU A 161 1.95 -7.60 62.71
N SER A 162 1.15 -6.83 63.45
CA SER A 162 -0.09 -6.24 62.92
C SER A 162 0.15 -5.25 61.79
N LYS A 163 1.31 -4.58 61.74
CA LYS A 163 1.69 -3.72 60.60
C LYS A 163 2.11 -4.53 59.38
N VAL A 164 2.83 -5.65 59.58
CA VAL A 164 3.18 -6.56 58.49
C VAL A 164 1.92 -7.18 57.89
N GLU A 165 1.00 -7.67 58.72
CA GLU A 165 -0.29 -8.19 58.27
C GLU A 165 -1.07 -7.14 57.46
N ALA A 166 -1.16 -5.90 57.97
CA ALA A 166 -1.78 -4.81 57.22
C ALA A 166 -1.05 -4.47 55.91
N PHE A 167 0.27 -4.62 55.86
CA PHE A 167 1.06 -4.42 54.65
C PHE A 167 0.78 -5.52 53.60
N GLU A 168 0.74 -6.77 54.03
CA GLU A 168 0.40 -7.93 53.19
C GLU A 168 -1.04 -7.83 52.64
N GLU A 169 -1.98 -7.36 53.45
CA GLU A 169 -3.36 -7.07 53.05
C GLU A 169 -3.50 -5.79 52.19
N GLN A 170 -2.41 -5.05 51.95
CA GLN A 170 -2.43 -3.74 51.28
C GLN A 170 -3.31 -2.69 51.97
N LEU A 171 -3.52 -2.86 53.28
CA LEU A 171 -4.26 -1.96 54.15
C LEU A 171 -3.31 -1.12 55.01
N LEU A 172 -2.05 -0.93 54.64
CA LEU A 172 -1.13 -0.06 55.39
C LEU A 172 -1.09 1.34 54.76
N CYS A 173 -1.36 2.36 55.57
CA CYS A 173 -1.19 3.75 55.14
C CYS A 173 0.29 4.04 54.89
N SER A 174 0.62 4.46 53.66
CA SER A 174 1.99 4.78 53.24
C SER A 174 2.60 5.97 54.00
N THR A 175 1.77 6.92 54.43
CA THR A 175 2.22 8.12 55.15
C THR A 175 2.35 7.90 56.65
N HIS A 176 1.37 7.21 57.24
CA HIS A 176 1.26 7.09 58.70
C HIS A 176 1.68 5.72 59.24
N PHE A 177 1.90 4.72 58.37
CA PHE A 177 2.26 3.35 58.73
C PHE A 177 1.31 2.73 59.76
N ILE A 178 0.02 3.01 59.59
CA ILE A 178 -1.11 2.53 60.41
C ILE A 178 -2.08 1.79 59.49
N LYS A 179 -2.71 0.73 60.00
CA LYS A 179 -3.73 -0.03 59.27
C LYS A 179 -4.89 0.91 58.88
N HIS A 180 -5.33 0.82 57.63
CA HIS A 180 -6.56 1.40 57.16
C HIS A 180 -7.71 0.69 57.86
N GLU A 181 -8.64 1.46 58.41
CA GLU A 181 -9.82 0.92 59.11
C GLU A 181 -11.12 1.27 58.39
N LYS A 182 -11.07 2.30 57.54
CA LYS A 182 -12.23 2.87 56.85
C LYS A 182 -11.99 2.94 55.36
N PHE A 183 -13.08 2.88 54.61
CA PHE A 183 -13.09 3.04 53.16
C PHE A 183 -13.95 4.24 52.79
N CYS A 184 -13.40 5.17 52.01
CA CYS A 184 -14.09 6.35 51.52
C CYS A 184 -14.77 6.05 50.17
N PHE A 185 -16.10 6.14 50.11
CA PHE A 185 -16.86 5.86 48.88
C PHE A 185 -16.65 6.94 47.81
N ASP A 186 -16.46 8.20 48.22
CA ASP A 186 -16.27 9.31 47.29
C ASP A 186 -14.86 9.30 46.67
N CYS A 187 -13.84 9.05 47.49
CA CYS A 187 -12.45 8.99 47.05
C CYS A 187 -12.05 7.62 46.50
N LYS A 188 -12.84 6.58 46.75
CA LYS A 188 -12.59 5.20 46.32
C LYS A 188 -11.27 4.61 46.86
N ILE A 189 -10.89 4.99 48.07
CA ILE A 189 -9.65 4.54 48.72
C ILE A 189 -9.88 4.14 50.18
N PRO A 190 -9.14 3.14 50.69
CA PRO A 190 -9.03 2.91 52.12
C PRO A 190 -8.15 3.99 52.78
N PHE A 191 -8.45 4.37 54.02
CA PHE A 191 -7.68 5.37 54.77
C PHE A 191 -7.57 5.01 56.26
N CYS A 192 -6.54 5.53 56.92
CA CYS A 192 -6.27 5.27 58.34
C CYS A 192 -6.98 6.33 59.21
N PRO A 193 -7.12 6.11 60.53
CA PRO A 193 -7.78 7.06 61.42
C PRO A 193 -7.18 8.47 61.40
N VAL A 194 -5.87 8.60 61.13
CA VAL A 194 -5.17 9.90 61.07
C VAL A 194 -5.58 10.70 59.83
N CYS A 195 -5.78 10.04 58.69
CA CYS A 195 -6.26 10.68 57.46
C CYS A 195 -7.73 11.11 57.53
N SER A 196 -8.47 10.80 58.60
CA SER A 196 -9.91 11.06 58.65
C SER A 196 -10.30 12.52 58.51
N SER A 197 -9.41 13.46 58.86
CA SER A 197 -9.64 14.91 58.65
C SER A 197 -9.63 15.31 57.17
N GLU A 198 -8.84 14.62 56.34
CA GLU A 198 -8.76 14.88 54.89
C GLU A 198 -10.02 14.37 54.16
N HIS A 199 -10.77 13.47 54.79
CA HIS A 199 -12.02 12.90 54.30
C HIS A 199 -13.25 13.50 54.99
N GLN A 200 -13.13 14.68 55.59
CA GLN A 200 -14.25 15.34 56.25
C GLN A 200 -15.34 15.71 55.24
N GLY A 201 -16.57 15.27 55.51
CA GLY A 201 -17.72 15.50 54.63
C GLY A 201 -17.90 14.46 53.52
N HIS A 202 -16.98 13.50 53.39
CA HIS A 202 -17.15 12.34 52.52
C HIS A 202 -17.95 11.23 53.20
N SER A 203 -18.61 10.41 52.38
CA SER A 203 -19.23 9.17 52.80
C SER A 203 -18.18 8.08 52.96
N PHE A 204 -18.09 7.48 54.14
CA PHE A 204 -17.20 6.36 54.41
C PHE A 204 -17.82 5.38 55.43
N ASP A 205 -17.34 4.14 55.42
CA ASP A 205 -17.71 3.11 56.40
C ASP A 205 -16.48 2.28 56.78
N LEU A 206 -16.60 1.39 57.77
CA LEU A 206 -15.54 0.43 58.12
C LEU A 206 -15.27 -0.50 56.93
N ILE A 207 -14.00 -0.90 56.76
CA ILE A 207 -13.59 -1.77 55.64
C ILE A 207 -14.36 -3.10 55.64
N ASP A 208 -14.59 -3.69 56.80
CA ASP A 208 -15.29 -4.98 56.94
C ASP A 208 -16.82 -4.83 56.97
N SER A 209 -17.34 -3.64 56.66
CA SER A 209 -18.80 -3.40 56.65
C SER A 209 -19.48 -4.06 55.43
N SER A 210 -20.76 -4.40 55.61
CA SER A 210 -21.57 -4.91 54.50
C SER A 210 -21.69 -3.91 53.35
N LYS A 211 -21.71 -2.59 53.65
CA LYS A 211 -21.79 -1.55 52.61
C LYS A 211 -20.55 -1.50 51.73
N VAL A 212 -19.35 -1.65 52.30
CA VAL A 212 -18.11 -1.74 51.52
C VAL A 212 -18.12 -3.00 50.67
N THR A 213 -18.56 -4.13 51.22
CA THR A 213 -18.72 -5.38 50.48
C THR A 213 -19.69 -5.23 49.29
N ASP A 214 -20.82 -4.56 49.49
CA ASP A 214 -21.81 -4.30 48.43
C ASP A 214 -21.24 -3.39 47.32
N GLU A 215 -20.50 -2.35 47.69
CA GLU A 215 -19.84 -1.47 46.71
C GLU A 215 -18.74 -2.20 45.92
N LEU A 216 -17.94 -3.05 46.57
CA LEU A 216 -16.96 -3.90 45.89
C LEU A 216 -17.63 -4.89 44.93
N ASN A 217 -18.74 -5.51 45.34
CA ASN A 217 -19.53 -6.38 44.47
C ASN A 217 -20.09 -5.64 43.26
N LYS A 218 -20.54 -4.39 43.44
CA LYS A 218 -20.98 -3.52 42.35
C LYS A 218 -19.83 -3.20 41.40
N TRP A 219 -18.66 -2.84 41.92
CA TRP A 219 -17.48 -2.65 41.08
C TRP A 219 -17.10 -3.92 40.32
N GLY A 220 -17.17 -5.09 40.95
CA GLY A 220 -16.95 -6.37 40.28
C GLY A 220 -17.90 -6.58 39.09
N LYS A 221 -19.19 -6.22 39.24
CA LYS A 221 -20.16 -6.25 38.13
C LYS A 221 -19.82 -5.23 37.04
N ASP A 222 -19.47 -4.01 37.41
CA ASP A 222 -19.09 -2.95 36.47
C ASP A 222 -17.82 -3.33 35.69
N LEU A 223 -16.86 -3.99 36.35
CA LEU A 223 -15.64 -4.53 35.73
C LEU A 223 -15.96 -5.62 34.71
N ASN A 224 -16.80 -6.59 35.08
CA ASN A 224 -17.25 -7.64 34.16
C ASN A 224 -17.96 -7.04 32.95
N ALA A 225 -18.88 -6.09 33.18
CA ALA A 225 -19.58 -5.41 32.09
C ALA A 225 -18.63 -4.60 31.19
N TYR A 226 -17.58 -4.00 31.76
CA TYR A 226 -16.53 -3.32 31.00
C TYR A 226 -15.69 -4.31 30.19
N GLU A 227 -15.30 -5.45 30.77
CA GLU A 227 -14.59 -6.53 30.09
C GLU A 227 -15.39 -7.07 28.89
N ASP A 228 -16.69 -7.29 29.08
CA ASP A 228 -17.59 -7.74 28.01
C ASP A 228 -17.67 -6.73 26.86
N LYS A 229 -17.75 -5.43 27.16
CA LYS A 229 -17.69 -4.36 26.15
C LYS A 229 -16.35 -4.33 25.42
N LEU A 230 -15.24 -4.56 26.12
CA LEU A 230 -13.92 -4.66 25.49
C LEU A 230 -13.84 -5.87 24.55
N LYS A 231 -14.33 -7.03 24.97
CA LYS A 231 -14.40 -8.24 24.12
C LYS A 231 -15.28 -8.03 22.89
N GLU A 232 -16.41 -7.35 23.03
CA GLU A 232 -17.28 -7.01 21.91
C GLU A 232 -16.57 -6.07 20.92
N THR A 233 -15.91 -5.03 21.45
CA THR A 233 -15.15 -4.07 20.65
C THR A 233 -13.99 -4.76 19.92
N GLN A 234 -13.27 -5.66 20.59
CA GLN A 234 -12.21 -6.48 20.01
C GLN A 234 -12.73 -7.30 18.83
N LYS A 235 -13.87 -7.99 18.98
CA LYS A 235 -14.49 -8.76 17.90
C LYS A 235 -14.86 -7.88 16.70
N LYS A 236 -15.42 -6.69 16.95
CA LYS A 236 -15.74 -5.73 15.87
C LYS A 236 -14.50 -5.29 15.11
N ILE A 237 -13.41 -4.98 15.83
CA ILE A 237 -12.12 -4.61 15.22
C ILE A 237 -11.56 -5.78 14.40
N GLU A 238 -11.66 -7.02 14.89
CA GLU A 238 -11.19 -8.21 14.17
C GLU A 238 -11.97 -8.44 12.86
N VAL A 239 -13.30 -8.35 12.90
CA VAL A 239 -14.15 -8.46 11.71
C VAL A 239 -13.79 -7.36 10.69
N CYS A 240 -13.62 -6.13 11.17
CA CYS A 240 -13.23 -5.00 10.33
C CYS A 240 -11.85 -5.22 9.68
N ARG A 241 -10.86 -5.66 10.45
CA ARG A 241 -9.52 -6.00 9.97
C ARG A 241 -9.57 -7.06 8.87
N ASN A 242 -10.31 -8.14 9.08
CA ASN A 242 -10.43 -9.23 8.11
C ASN A 242 -11.11 -8.76 6.81
N SER A 243 -12.13 -7.90 6.92
CA SER A 243 -12.78 -7.28 5.76
C SER A 243 -11.79 -6.41 4.96
N PHE A 244 -10.98 -5.58 5.64
CA PHE A 244 -9.95 -4.77 4.97
C PHE A 244 -8.91 -5.63 4.24
N ILE A 245 -8.41 -6.69 4.87
CA ILE A 245 -7.45 -7.62 4.25
C ILE A 245 -8.05 -8.26 2.99
N GLN A 246 -9.32 -8.70 3.06
CA GLN A 246 -9.99 -9.31 1.92
C GLN A 246 -10.22 -8.31 0.78
N HIS A 247 -10.68 -7.09 1.09
CA HIS A 247 -10.87 -6.04 0.08
C HIS A 247 -9.56 -5.59 -0.55
N GLU A 248 -8.48 -5.51 0.22
CA GLU A 248 -7.15 -5.21 -0.31
C GLU A 248 -6.71 -6.27 -1.32
N LYS A 249 -6.87 -7.55 -0.96
CA LYS A 249 -6.55 -8.66 -1.86
C LYS A 249 -7.37 -8.58 -3.15
N ASN A 250 -8.69 -8.46 -3.04
CA ASN A 250 -9.58 -8.36 -4.21
C ASN A 250 -9.19 -7.18 -5.11
N LEU A 251 -8.87 -6.03 -4.53
CA LEU A 251 -8.48 -4.85 -5.29
C LEU A 251 -7.16 -5.07 -6.05
N ARG A 252 -6.18 -5.73 -5.43
CA ARG A 252 -4.90 -6.06 -6.06
C ARG A 252 -5.07 -7.07 -7.20
N ASP A 253 -5.88 -8.09 -6.97
CA ASP A 253 -6.18 -9.14 -7.96
C ASP A 253 -6.91 -8.53 -9.17
N GLU A 254 -7.98 -7.77 -8.95
CA GLU A 254 -8.74 -7.10 -10.02
C GLU A 254 -7.89 -6.07 -10.78
N THR A 255 -7.08 -5.28 -10.07
CA THR A 255 -6.16 -4.33 -10.72
C THR A 255 -5.15 -5.04 -11.60
N SER A 256 -4.56 -6.14 -11.12
CA SER A 256 -3.59 -6.92 -11.90
C SER A 256 -4.24 -7.55 -13.13
N ASN A 257 -5.42 -8.15 -12.96
CA ASN A 257 -6.20 -8.73 -14.04
C ASN A 257 -6.57 -7.69 -15.10
N HIS A 258 -6.97 -6.48 -14.67
CA HIS A 258 -7.32 -5.40 -15.59
C HIS A 258 -6.10 -4.87 -16.36
N ILE A 259 -4.96 -4.70 -15.68
CA ILE A 259 -3.70 -4.30 -16.33
C ILE A 259 -3.28 -5.35 -17.37
N GLU A 260 -3.39 -6.63 -17.04
CA GLU A 260 -3.03 -7.72 -17.96
C GLU A 260 -3.94 -7.73 -19.20
N LYS A 261 -5.27 -7.62 -19.00
CA LYS A 261 -6.22 -7.50 -20.11
C LYS A 261 -5.92 -6.28 -20.98
N LEU A 262 -5.56 -5.14 -20.40
CA LEU A 262 -5.17 -3.95 -21.16
C LEU A 262 -3.91 -4.18 -22.01
N LYS A 263 -2.90 -4.86 -21.47
CA LYS A 263 -1.68 -5.21 -22.24
C LYS A 263 -2.01 -6.11 -23.42
N GLN A 264 -2.79 -7.17 -23.18
CA GLN A 264 -3.21 -8.11 -24.23
C GLN A 264 -4.04 -7.42 -25.31
N ASN A 265 -4.95 -6.53 -24.92
CA ASN A 265 -5.76 -5.77 -25.88
C ASN A 265 -4.90 -4.81 -26.70
N ARG A 266 -3.91 -4.15 -26.08
CA ARG A 266 -2.94 -3.29 -26.79
C ARG A 266 -2.16 -4.10 -27.83
N GLU A 267 -1.66 -5.26 -27.47
CA GLU A 267 -0.91 -6.13 -28.40
C GLU A 267 -1.77 -6.59 -29.57
N LYS A 268 -3.03 -6.98 -29.31
CA LYS A 268 -4.00 -7.33 -30.37
C LYS A 268 -4.22 -6.18 -31.34
N VAL A 269 -4.41 -4.96 -30.83
CA VAL A 269 -4.63 -3.77 -31.68
C VAL A 269 -3.40 -3.48 -32.54
N ILE A 270 -2.19 -3.54 -31.97
CA ILE A 270 -0.95 -3.34 -32.73
C ILE A 270 -0.81 -4.40 -33.83
N LYS A 271 -1.10 -5.67 -33.50
CA LYS A 271 -1.05 -6.75 -34.46
C LYS A 271 -1.99 -6.53 -35.64
N ILE A 272 -3.26 -6.21 -35.36
CA ILE A 272 -4.27 -5.93 -36.40
C ILE A 272 -3.83 -4.74 -37.27
N LEU A 273 -3.27 -3.69 -36.66
CA LEU A 273 -2.81 -2.52 -37.39
C LEU A 273 -1.63 -2.85 -38.33
N ASN A 274 -0.68 -3.65 -37.86
CA ASN A 274 0.45 -4.10 -38.67
C ASN A 274 -0.02 -5.00 -39.83
N GLU A 275 -0.89 -5.97 -39.55
CA GLU A 275 -1.47 -6.85 -40.58
C GLU A 275 -2.21 -6.05 -41.66
N ALA A 276 -3.04 -5.08 -41.27
CA ALA A 276 -3.76 -4.22 -42.22
C ALA A 276 -2.81 -3.32 -43.03
N SER A 277 -1.72 -2.86 -42.42
CA SER A 277 -0.67 -2.09 -43.10
C SER A 277 0.06 -2.94 -44.14
N ASP A 278 0.49 -4.14 -43.77
CA ASP A 278 1.21 -5.06 -44.66
C ASP A 278 0.33 -5.49 -45.84
N GLU A 279 -0.95 -5.80 -45.60
CA GLU A 279 -1.91 -6.09 -46.68
C GLU A 279 -2.12 -4.91 -47.62
N HIS A 280 -2.08 -3.68 -47.11
CA HIS A 280 -2.20 -2.48 -47.95
C HIS A 280 -0.95 -2.28 -48.82
N ILE A 281 0.24 -2.42 -48.23
CA ILE A 281 1.53 -2.35 -48.94
C ILE A 281 1.57 -3.42 -50.03
N GLN A 282 1.22 -4.66 -49.72
CA GLN A 282 1.24 -5.76 -50.69
C GLN A 282 0.29 -5.52 -51.88
N ARG A 283 -0.90 -4.97 -51.62
CA ARG A 283 -1.83 -4.57 -52.68
C ARG A 283 -1.27 -3.46 -53.55
N MET A 284 -0.62 -2.45 -52.95
CA MET A 284 0.05 -1.38 -53.70
C MET A 284 1.20 -1.93 -54.56
N GLU A 285 2.06 -2.78 -54.00
CA GLU A 285 3.18 -3.40 -54.72
C GLU A 285 2.70 -4.23 -55.90
N SER A 286 1.67 -5.05 -55.70
CA SER A 286 1.09 -5.89 -56.75
C SER A 286 0.49 -5.05 -57.88
N GLY A 287 -0.29 -3.99 -57.55
CA GLY A 287 -0.83 -3.08 -58.54
C GLY A 287 0.25 -2.32 -59.33
N LEU A 288 1.35 -1.92 -58.66
CA LEU A 288 2.49 -1.30 -59.34
C LEU A 288 3.21 -2.26 -60.27
N ASN A 289 3.43 -3.51 -59.84
CA ASN A 289 4.05 -4.53 -60.67
C ASN A 289 3.20 -4.84 -61.91
N GLU A 290 1.88 -4.97 -61.77
CA GLU A 290 0.97 -5.14 -62.92
C GLU A 290 1.08 -3.98 -63.92
N ILE A 291 1.14 -2.74 -63.44
CA ILE A 291 1.32 -1.55 -64.30
C ILE A 291 2.67 -1.59 -65.00
N ILE A 292 3.74 -1.95 -64.30
CA ILE A 292 5.10 -2.06 -64.87
C ILE A 292 5.18 -3.16 -65.93
N ASP A 293 4.61 -4.34 -65.65
CA ASP A 293 4.62 -5.50 -66.55
C ASP A 293 3.77 -5.26 -67.81
N SER A 294 2.71 -4.44 -67.70
CA SER A 294 1.90 -4.03 -68.85
C SER A 294 2.63 -3.12 -69.86
N MET A 295 3.78 -2.54 -69.46
CA MET A 295 4.53 -1.64 -70.35
C MET A 295 5.12 -2.42 -71.54
N PRO A 296 4.91 -1.96 -72.80
CA PRO A 296 5.35 -2.68 -74.00
C PRO A 296 6.86 -2.56 -74.28
N LYS A 297 7.71 -2.51 -73.24
CA LYS A 297 9.17 -2.29 -73.33
C LYS A 297 9.84 -3.27 -74.30
N LYS A 298 9.51 -4.56 -74.20
CA LYS A 298 10.09 -5.60 -75.07
C LYS A 298 9.78 -5.36 -76.54
N LYS A 299 8.52 -5.02 -76.87
CA LYS A 299 8.11 -4.74 -78.25
C LYS A 299 8.76 -3.46 -78.77
N ILE A 300 8.83 -2.41 -77.95
CA ILE A 300 9.49 -1.15 -78.32
C ILE A 300 10.97 -1.41 -78.65
N ASN A 301 11.70 -2.11 -77.78
CA ASN A 301 13.11 -2.43 -78.01
C ASN A 301 13.30 -3.27 -79.29
N GLN A 302 12.45 -4.27 -79.53
CA GLN A 302 12.49 -5.07 -80.76
C GLN A 302 12.30 -4.23 -82.03
N TYR A 303 11.36 -3.29 -82.01
CA TYR A 303 11.15 -2.38 -83.14
C TYR A 303 12.31 -1.39 -83.29
N GLU A 304 12.87 -0.90 -82.20
CA GLU A 304 14.05 -0.03 -82.20
C GLU A 304 15.24 -0.73 -82.87
N ASP A 305 15.52 -1.98 -82.47
CA ASP A 305 16.60 -2.79 -83.06
C ASP A 305 16.34 -3.07 -84.54
N SER A 306 15.10 -3.40 -84.91
CA SER A 306 14.71 -3.64 -86.31
C SER A 306 14.88 -2.37 -87.17
N ILE A 307 14.53 -1.20 -86.63
CA ILE A 307 14.71 0.08 -87.32
C ILE A 307 16.20 0.41 -87.46
N LYS A 308 17.01 0.18 -86.42
CA LYS A 308 18.47 0.36 -86.49
C LYS A 308 19.09 -0.51 -87.58
N GLU A 309 18.72 -1.79 -87.64
CA GLU A 309 19.19 -2.71 -88.70
C GLU A 309 18.76 -2.26 -90.10
N GLU A 310 17.55 -1.72 -90.25
CA GLU A 310 17.08 -1.20 -91.54
C GLU A 310 17.81 0.09 -91.96
N ILE A 311 18.11 0.98 -91.00
CA ILE A 311 18.92 2.17 -91.22
C ILE A 311 20.30 1.75 -91.71
N ILE A 312 20.98 0.82 -91.01
CA ILE A 312 22.31 0.32 -91.39
C ILE A 312 22.27 -0.27 -92.81
N ARG A 313 21.30 -1.14 -93.12
CA ARG A 313 21.13 -1.72 -94.46
C ARG A 313 20.89 -0.65 -95.54
N THR A 314 20.13 0.39 -95.22
CA THR A 314 19.88 1.50 -96.14
C THR A 314 21.13 2.34 -96.38
N GLU A 315 21.93 2.59 -95.34
CA GLU A 315 23.20 3.31 -95.43
C GLU A 315 24.22 2.54 -96.27
N GLU A 316 24.41 1.23 -96.01
CA GLU A 316 25.29 0.37 -96.82
C GLU A 316 24.87 0.32 -98.29
N MET A 317 23.56 0.24 -98.54
CA MET A 317 23.00 0.26 -99.88
C MET A 317 23.22 1.62 -100.56
N LYS A 318 23.11 2.73 -99.81
CA LYS A 318 23.35 4.09 -100.31
C LYS A 318 24.83 4.31 -100.64
N ASP A 319 25.74 3.82 -99.81
CA ASP A 319 27.18 3.95 -100.03
C ASP A 319 27.62 3.17 -101.26
N SER A 320 27.16 1.92 -101.38
CA SER A 320 27.41 1.11 -102.59
C SER A 320 26.65 1.60 -103.83
N TRP A 321 25.59 2.40 -103.67
CA TRP A 321 24.74 2.86 -104.78
C TRP A 321 25.54 3.63 -105.83
N MET A 322 26.47 4.50 -105.43
CA MET A 322 27.16 5.38 -106.38
C MET A 322 28.03 4.59 -107.36
N ASP A 323 28.61 3.48 -106.90
CA ASP A 323 29.54 2.63 -107.65
C ASP A 323 28.85 1.61 -108.58
N LEU A 324 27.53 1.41 -108.43
CA LEU A 324 26.77 0.49 -109.26
C LEU A 324 26.52 1.04 -110.67
N LYS A 325 26.60 0.16 -111.68
CA LYS A 325 26.22 0.49 -113.06
C LYS A 325 24.70 0.64 -113.18
N ILE A 326 24.24 1.34 -114.22
CA ILE A 326 22.83 1.71 -114.36
C ILE A 326 21.87 0.50 -114.38
N GLY A 327 22.30 -0.64 -114.95
CA GLY A 327 21.51 -1.88 -114.95
C GLY A 327 21.39 -2.52 -113.56
N GLU A 328 22.44 -2.45 -112.73
CA GLU A 328 22.45 -2.98 -111.36
C GLU A 328 21.59 -2.12 -110.42
N LYS A 329 21.66 -0.79 -110.60
CA LYS A 329 20.76 0.17 -109.93
C LYS A 329 19.30 -0.15 -110.21
N LEU A 330 18.94 -0.37 -111.48
CA LEU A 330 17.57 -0.72 -111.86
C LEU A 330 17.13 -2.09 -111.31
N ALA A 331 18.03 -3.09 -111.28
CA ALA A 331 17.74 -4.39 -110.69
C ALA A 331 17.49 -4.30 -109.17
N LYS A 332 18.29 -3.50 -108.46
CA LYS A 332 18.13 -3.26 -107.03
C LYS A 332 16.90 -2.41 -106.70
N LEU A 333 16.58 -1.39 -107.49
CA LEU A 333 15.31 -0.63 -107.38
C LEU A 333 14.08 -1.53 -107.58
N ARG A 334 14.18 -2.55 -108.44
CA ARG A 334 13.10 -3.53 -108.64
C ARG A 334 12.92 -4.46 -107.43
N GLN A 335 13.97 -4.68 -106.64
CA GLN A 335 13.94 -5.48 -105.41
C GLN A 335 13.57 -4.66 -104.18
N ALA A 336 13.85 -3.35 -104.18
CA ALA A 336 13.54 -2.44 -103.08
C ALA A 336 12.11 -1.91 -103.19
N ASP A 337 11.20 -2.50 -102.41
CA ASP A 337 9.84 -1.96 -102.24
C ASP A 337 9.90 -0.77 -101.26
N LEU A 338 10.36 0.39 -101.75
CA LEU A 338 10.45 1.65 -101.00
C LEU A 338 9.05 2.24 -100.79
N LYS A 339 8.23 1.58 -99.98
CA LYS A 339 6.95 2.14 -99.54
C LYS A 339 7.24 3.29 -98.58
N SER A 340 6.67 4.46 -98.85
CA SER A 340 6.66 5.57 -97.90
C SER A 340 6.08 5.06 -96.59
N GLN A 341 6.88 5.04 -95.53
CA GLN A 341 6.41 4.58 -94.22
C GLN A 341 5.18 5.39 -93.81
N LYS A 342 4.16 4.69 -93.31
CA LYS A 342 3.03 5.34 -92.63
C LYS A 342 3.60 6.13 -91.44
N LYS A 343 3.03 7.31 -91.16
CA LYS A 343 3.38 8.07 -89.96
C LYS A 343 3.25 7.16 -88.73
N PHE A 344 4.31 7.12 -87.93
CA PHE A 344 4.33 6.48 -86.63
C PHE A 344 3.91 7.50 -85.59
N ASP A 345 2.78 7.25 -84.93
CA ASP A 345 2.33 8.07 -83.81
C ASP A 345 2.97 7.57 -82.51
N LEU A 346 3.44 8.50 -81.67
CA LEU A 346 4.00 8.17 -80.36
C LEU A 346 2.89 7.60 -79.46
N PRO A 347 3.18 6.55 -78.67
CA PRO A 347 2.22 6.03 -77.71
C PRO A 347 1.89 7.09 -76.65
N ASN A 348 0.62 7.17 -76.25
CA ASN A 348 0.22 8.04 -75.15
C ASN A 348 0.79 7.51 -73.83
N ILE A 349 1.75 8.24 -73.25
CA ILE A 349 2.42 7.88 -71.99
C ILE A 349 1.78 8.49 -70.74
N ASP A 350 0.73 9.30 -70.90
CA ASP A 350 0.12 10.05 -69.81
C ASP A 350 -0.48 9.17 -68.70
N PRO A 351 -1.03 7.97 -68.95
CA PRO A 351 -1.47 7.08 -67.88
C PRO A 351 -0.37 6.71 -66.89
N TRP A 352 0.84 6.36 -67.37
CA TRP A 352 1.97 6.03 -66.50
C TRP A 352 2.55 7.25 -65.79
N LYS A 353 2.57 8.41 -66.45
CA LYS A 353 2.94 9.68 -65.80
C LYS A 353 1.97 10.03 -64.67
N THR A 354 0.68 9.79 -64.87
CA THR A 354 -0.35 10.02 -63.85
C THR A 354 -0.09 9.16 -62.62
N VAL A 355 0.20 7.86 -62.81
CA VAL A 355 0.55 6.96 -61.71
C VAL A 355 1.82 7.42 -60.99
N TYR A 356 2.88 7.75 -61.73
CA TYR A 356 4.13 8.26 -61.17
C TYR A 356 3.94 9.54 -60.34
N ASN A 357 3.21 10.51 -60.87
CA ASN A 357 2.92 11.76 -60.18
C ASN A 357 2.07 11.52 -58.93
N SER A 358 1.09 10.62 -58.99
CA SER A 358 0.30 10.23 -57.81
C SER A 358 1.16 9.60 -56.73
N LEU A 359 2.17 8.78 -57.07
CA LEU A 359 3.11 8.23 -56.09
C LEU A 359 4.03 9.31 -55.51
N GLN A 360 4.46 10.29 -56.31
CA GLN A 360 5.27 11.41 -55.82
C GLN A 360 4.50 12.34 -54.87
N MET A 361 3.18 12.41 -54.99
CA MET A 361 2.32 13.19 -54.09
C MET A 361 2.14 12.52 -52.72
N ILE A 362 2.50 11.24 -52.57
CA ILE A 362 2.49 10.53 -51.30
C ILE A 362 3.81 10.85 -50.57
N THR A 363 3.89 12.05 -50.00
CA THR A 363 4.99 12.46 -49.13
C THR A 363 4.50 12.53 -47.69
N ASP A 364 4.92 11.56 -46.89
CA ASP A 364 4.76 11.45 -45.43
C ASP A 364 3.38 11.08 -44.87
N PHE A 365 3.44 10.55 -43.63
CA PHE A 365 2.50 10.00 -42.65
C PHE A 365 0.96 10.16 -42.81
N GLU A 366 0.43 11.05 -43.63
CA GLU A 366 -1.02 11.24 -43.82
C GLU A 366 -1.71 10.01 -44.45
N SER A 367 -0.96 9.15 -45.13
CA SER A 367 -1.42 7.85 -45.67
C SER A 367 -1.67 6.78 -44.59
N LEU A 368 -1.18 6.91 -43.35
CA LEU A 368 -1.61 6.07 -42.22
C LEU A 368 -3.09 6.28 -41.87
N SER A 369 -3.65 7.45 -42.21
CA SER A 369 -5.09 7.72 -42.07
C SER A 369 -5.93 6.81 -42.96
N LEU A 370 -5.41 6.39 -44.13
CA LEU A 370 -6.05 5.41 -45.01
C LEU A 370 -6.01 3.99 -44.42
N VAL A 371 -4.90 3.61 -43.78
CA VAL A 371 -4.79 2.33 -43.06
C VAL A 371 -5.82 2.26 -41.92
N LEU A 372 -5.94 3.34 -41.13
CA LEU A 372 -6.95 3.45 -40.07
C LEU A 372 -8.40 3.42 -40.61
N ALA A 373 -8.66 4.05 -41.76
CA ALA A 373 -9.97 3.99 -42.43
C ALA A 373 -10.29 2.58 -42.96
N SER A 374 -9.30 1.81 -43.44
CA SER A 374 -9.52 0.42 -43.86
C SER A 374 -9.79 -0.55 -42.71
N VAL A 375 -9.22 -0.31 -41.52
CA VAL A 375 -9.50 -1.10 -40.29
C VAL A 375 -10.95 -0.90 -39.81
N GLN A 376 -11.56 0.26 -40.04
CA GLN A 376 -12.96 0.52 -39.71
C GLN A 376 -13.96 -0.27 -40.58
N ASN A 377 -13.64 -0.54 -41.85
CA ASN A 377 -14.55 -1.28 -42.73
C ASN A 377 -14.54 -2.81 -42.48
N ASN A 378 -13.42 -3.36 -42.00
CA ASN A 378 -13.29 -4.79 -41.70
C ASN A 378 -13.85 -5.19 -40.32
N SER A 379 -14.08 -4.23 -39.41
CA SER A 379 -14.65 -4.49 -38.08
C SER A 379 -16.19 -4.49 -38.06
N THR A 380 -16.84 -3.95 -39.10
CA THR A 380 -18.31 -3.98 -39.26
C THR A 380 -18.87 -5.25 -39.90
N THR A 381 -18.02 -6.15 -40.40
CA THR A 381 -18.45 -7.37 -41.13
C THR A 381 -18.37 -8.65 -40.30
N GLN A 382 -18.04 -8.57 -39.00
CA GLN A 382 -18.10 -9.70 -38.08
C GLN A 382 -19.00 -9.41 -36.88
N THR A 383 -20.31 -9.52 -37.10
CA THR A 383 -21.27 -9.88 -36.05
C THR A 383 -22.04 -11.10 -36.54
N PRO A 384 -22.20 -12.16 -35.70
CA PRO A 384 -22.91 -13.37 -36.07
C PRO A 384 -24.41 -13.17 -36.34
#